data_AF-A0A9X3KM94-F1
#
_entry.id   AF-A0A9X3KM94-F1
#
_cell.length_a   1.000
_cell.length_b   1.000
_cell.length_c   1.000
_cell.angle_alpha   90.00
_cell.angle_beta   90.00
_cell.angle_gamma   90.00
#
_symmetry.space_group_name_H-M   'P 1'
#
loop_
_entity.id
_entity.type
_entity.pdbx_description
1 polymer ?
#
loop_
_entity_poly.entity_id
_entity_poly.type
_entity_poly.pdbx_seq_one_letter_code
_entity_poly.pdbx_strand_id
1 'polypeptide(L)' 'MKLLVNGDELDLAAETLAGLLTSLEYEGEWLATAVNGDLVHSEERADYRLKAFDRIEILSPMQGG' A
#
# COMPACT_ATOMS: atom_id res chain seq x y z
N MET A 1 12.83 -1.27 4.72
CA MET A 1 12.77 0.20 4.79
C MET A 1 11.62 0.52 5.71
N LYS A 2 11.75 1.53 6.56
CA LYS A 2 10.64 1.95 7.42
C LYS A 2 9.55 2.58 6.56
N LEU A 3 8.30 2.15 6.74
CA LEU A 3 7.10 2.66 6.08
C LEU A 3 6.04 2.92 7.15
N LEU A 4 5.12 3.85 6.90
CA LEU A 4 3.97 4.10 7.75
C LEU A 4 2.73 3.57 7.05
N VAL A 5 2.24 2.38 7.40
CA VAL A 5 1.11 1.74 6.73
C VAL A 5 -0.12 1.80 7.62
N ASN A 6 -1.19 2.45 7.18
CA ASN A 6 -2.43 2.65 7.95
C ASN A 6 -2.19 3.22 9.38
N GLY A 7 -1.11 3.99 9.56
CA GLY A 7 -0.71 4.56 10.84
C GLY A 7 0.34 3.76 11.62
N ASP A 8 0.63 2.53 11.21
CA ASP A 8 1.62 1.66 11.87
C ASP A 8 3.00 1.78 11.22
N GLU A 9 4.06 1.87 12.03
CA GLU A 9 5.44 1.79 11.54
C GLU A 9 5.84 0.34 11.26
N LEU A 10 6.10 0.03 9.99
CA LEU A 10 6.55 -1.28 9.55
C LEU A 10 7.96 -1.17 8.96
N ASP A 11 8.87 -2.07 9.32
CA ASP A 11 10.16 -2.22 8.63
C ASP A 11 10.11 -3.43 7.69
N LEU A 12 9.81 -3.16 6.43
CA LEU A 12 9.58 -4.17 5.40
C LEU A 12 10.45 -3.91 4.17
N ALA A 13 10.87 -5.00 3.53
CA ALA A 13 11.55 -4.92 2.24
C ALA A 13 10.52 -5.00 1.11
N ALA A 14 10.00 -3.85 0.67
CA ALA A 14 9.12 -3.74 -0.49
C ALA A 14 9.62 -2.64 -1.42
N GLU A 15 9.90 -2.96 -2.69
CA GLU A 15 10.39 -1.97 -3.66
C GLU A 15 9.25 -1.16 -4.30
N THR A 16 8.07 -1.77 -4.41
CA THR A 16 6.90 -1.20 -5.10
C THR A 16 5.66 -1.31 -4.23
N LEU A 17 4.64 -0.50 -4.53
CA LEU A 17 3.37 -0.56 -3.81
C LEU A 17 2.70 -1.93 -3.96
N ALA A 18 2.73 -2.53 -5.16
CA ALA A 18 2.24 -3.90 -5.35
C ALA A 18 3.01 -4.92 -4.50
N GLY A 19 4.34 -4.83 -4.44
CA GLY A 19 5.16 -5.72 -3.61
C GLY A 19 4.87 -5.57 -2.11
N LEU A 20 4.55 -4.35 -1.66
CA LEU A 20 4.10 -4.11 -0.29
C LEU A 20 2.76 -4.81 -0.02
N LEU A 21 1.76 -4.63 -0.88
CA LEU A 21 0.45 -5.28 -0.72
C LEU A 21 0.57 -6.79 -0.64
N THR A 22 1.37 -7.41 -1.52
CA THR A 22 1.64 -8.85 -1.47
C THR A 22 2.33 -9.27 -0.17
N SER A 23 3.31 -8.49 0.31
CA SER A 23 4.01 -8.80 1.58
C SER A 23 3.11 -8.71 2.81
N LEU A 24 2.03 -7.93 2.71
CA LEU A 24 1.00 -7.77 3.74
C LEU A 24 -0.22 -8.67 3.51
N GLU A 25 -0.15 -9.60 2.54
CA GLU A 25 -1.21 -10.54 2.20
C GLU A 25 -2.54 -9.85 1.78
N TYR A 26 -2.45 -8.63 1.24
CA TYR A 26 -3.58 -7.95 0.61
C TYR A 26 -3.73 -8.40 -0.85
N GLU A 27 -4.97 -8.69 -1.25
CA GLU A 27 -5.32 -9.12 -2.61
C GLU A 27 -6.51 -8.33 -3.16
N GLY A 28 -6.56 -8.25 -4.50
CA GLY A 28 -7.72 -7.78 -5.25
C GLY A 28 -7.64 -6.34 -5.77
N GLU A 29 -8.27 -6.12 -6.91
CA GLU A 29 -8.34 -4.83 -7.59
C GLU A 29 -9.22 -3.81 -6.86
N TRP A 30 -10.06 -4.26 -5.93
CA TRP A 30 -11.00 -3.43 -5.16
C TRP A 30 -10.35 -2.62 -4.03
N LEU A 31 -9.05 -2.78 -3.80
CA LEU A 31 -8.30 -2.00 -2.81
C LEU A 31 -8.10 -0.57 -3.29
N ALA A 32 -8.50 0.39 -2.46
CA ALA A 32 -8.08 1.78 -2.61
C ALA A 32 -6.75 1.99 -1.88
N THR A 33 -5.78 2.56 -2.59
CA THR A 33 -4.43 2.78 -2.08
C THR A 33 -4.01 4.23 -2.30
N ALA A 34 -3.44 4.85 -1.27
CA ALA A 34 -2.83 6.17 -1.37
C ALA A 34 -1.42 6.16 -0.79
N VAL A 35 -0.50 6.91 -1.40
CA VAL A 35 0.85 7.13 -0.90
C VAL A 35 1.05 8.63 -0.65
N ASN A 36 1.38 8.99 0.59
CA ASN A 36 1.54 10.38 1.05
C ASN A 36 0.31 11.27 0.79
N GLY A 37 -0.88 10.67 0.74
CA GLY A 37 -2.15 11.36 0.47
C GLY A 37 -2.58 11.38 -1.00
N ASP A 38 -1.71 10.92 -1.92
CA ASP A 38 -2.03 10.83 -3.34
C ASP A 38 -2.53 9.42 -3.69
N LEU A 39 -3.67 9.35 -4.38
CA LEU A 39 -4.23 8.08 -4.84
C LEU A 39 -3.27 7.41 -5.84
N VAL A 40 -3.05 6.11 -5.68
CA VAL A 40 -2.32 5.28 -6.66
C VAL A 40 -3.29 4.24 -7.22
N HIS A 41 -3.55 4.30 -8.52
CA HIS A 41 -4.47 3.39 -9.20
C HIS A 41 -3.88 1.97 -9.31
N SER A 42 -4.74 0.98 -9.53
CA SER A 42 -4.32 -0.43 -9.45
C SER A 42 -3.27 -0.80 -10.49
N GLU A 43 -3.44 -0.28 -11.70
CA GLU A 43 -2.52 -0.43 -12.82
C GLU A 43 -1.14 0.24 -12.58
N GLU A 44 -1.06 1.21 -11.68
CA GLU A 44 0.18 1.95 -11.37
C GLU A 44 0.99 1.30 -10.23
N ARG A 45 0.36 0.45 -9.40
CA ARG A 45 0.99 -0.09 -8.18
C ARG A 45 2.24 -0.90 -8.43
N ALA A 46 2.31 -1.60 -9.57
CA ALA A 46 3.48 -2.40 -9.94
C ALA A 46 4.71 -1.53 -10.23
N ASP A 47 4.50 -0.33 -10.77
CA ASP A 47 5.56 0.59 -11.17
C ASP A 47 5.83 1.69 -10.12
N TYR A 48 4.90 1.92 -9.18
CA TYR A 48 5.06 2.90 -8.11
C TYR A 48 6.14 2.47 -7.11
N ARG A 49 7.30 3.14 -7.17
CA ARG A 49 8.45 2.88 -6.30
C ARG A 49 8.28 3.51 -4.92
N LEU A 50 8.38 2.69 -3.88
CA LEU A 50 8.31 3.14 -2.49
C LEU A 50 9.64 3.72 -2.02
N LYS A 51 9.54 4.68 -1.10
CA LYS A 51 10.68 5.29 -0.41
C LYS A 51 10.52 5.11 1.10
N ALA A 52 11.66 5.14 1.79
CA ALA A 52 11.65 5.11 3.24
C ALA A 52 10.82 6.27 3.79
N PHE A 53 10.00 5.97 4.78
CA PHE A 53 9.06 6.84 5.48
C PHE A 53 7.86 7.31 4.68
N ASP A 54 7.60 6.71 3.50
CA ASP A 54 6.32 6.89 2.82
C ASP A 54 5.16 6.47 3.72
N ARG A 55 4.06 7.23 3.65
CA ARG A 55 2.80 6.93 4.31
C ARG A 55 1.87 6.25 3.33
N ILE A 56 1.46 5.03 3.62
CA ILE A 56 0.61 4.23 2.76
C ILE A 56 -0.73 4.03 3.48
N GLU A 57 -1.80 4.43 2.83
CA GLU A 57 -3.15 4.13 3.26
C GLU A 57 -3.71 3.03 2.35
N ILE A 58 -4.21 1.95 2.95
CA ILE A 58 -4.79 0.81 2.26
C ILE A 58 -6.19 0.62 2.84
N LEU A 59 -7.19 0.85 2.00
CA LEU A 59 -8.59 0.67 2.33
C LEU A 59 -9.14 -0.51 1.51
N SER A 60 -9.50 -1.57 2.21
CA SER A 60 -10.36 -2.61 1.65
C SER A 60 -11.82 -2.25 1.94
N PRO A 61 -12.76 -2.52 1.01
CA PRO A 61 -14.17 -2.50 1.35
C PRO A 61 -14.36 -3.48 2.49
N MET A 62 -14.73 -2.99 3.67
CA MET A 62 -15.26 -3.87 4.71
C MET A 62 -16.51 -4.52 4.10
N GLN A 63 -16.60 -5.85 4.10
CA GLN A 63 -17.85 -6.53 3.74
C GLN A 63 -18.97 -5.92 4.58
N GLY A 64 -19.80 -5.08 3.97
CA GLY A 64 -21.05 -4.64 4.56
C GLY A 64 -21.97 -5.85 4.62
N GLY A 65 -22.07 -6.44 5.80
CA GLY A 65 -23.20 -7.24 6.23
C GLY A 65 -24.05 -6.42 7.18
#